data_AF-A0A4R6DJC1-F1
#
_entry.id   AF-A0A4R6DJC1-F1
#
_cell.length_a   1.000
_cell.length_b   1.000
_cell.length_c   1.000
_cell.angle_alpha   90.00
_cell.angle_beta   90.00
_cell.angle_gamma   90.00
#
_symmetry.space_group_name_H-M   'P 1'
#
loop_
_entity.id
_entity.type
_entity.pdbx_description
1 polymer ?
#
loop_
_entity_poly.entity_id
_entity_poly.type
_entity_poly.pdbx_seq_one_letter_code
_entity_poly.pdbx_strand_id
1 'polypeptide(L)'
;MQLKTIAMSATTAVVIGLTLTACSGGGGGASEGKSGGDAKPVSGSAAKVDLTKDVEKKVGVTLTDTQVGDRVEIKKVSTKLDTDNVKSLKSSQGDVVLVQLKVTVPDDGYSVSTTDIGLKDDQDTTSSNLYAGGLEAAMEAQGYAALPSYVSTGSTKTGWVALQLLDTAKSADLTWKRAKHTDYESGKKYPARTMTAPLLTNTGADSAVTAAKEGATPKKASAKSTDDVTKNTVTVDQVITNFPLPAAVDYESGHIVAVHITADAGSVYTSGWAPSDLQLITADGDKLDRYSNADVATALAEKGFPGLTEDGYISSGESTTGWVPFLVKPSTGDSGFTISQHRRAANIIGGGSVPAADFPAKITIEGVSDDSGSDSDDQSTESSDDGSGANA
;
A
#
# COMPACT_ATOMS: atom_id res chain seq x y z
N MET A 1 -57.83 -30.04 17.19
CA MET A 1 -56.89 -28.99 16.77
C MET A 1 -55.77 -29.66 15.98
N GLN A 2 -55.50 -29.13 14.79
CA GLN A 2 -54.80 -29.82 13.71
C GLN A 2 -53.30 -30.07 14.00
N LEU A 3 -52.87 -31.32 13.83
CA LEU A 3 -51.49 -31.64 13.48
C LEU A 3 -51.22 -31.09 12.07
N LYS A 4 -50.16 -30.31 11.90
CA LYS A 4 -49.66 -29.91 10.59
C LYS A 4 -48.29 -30.54 10.34
N THR A 5 -48.34 -31.66 9.64
CA THR A 5 -47.26 -32.24 8.85
C THR A 5 -46.78 -31.23 7.82
N ILE A 6 -45.48 -30.98 7.72
CA ILE A 6 -44.86 -30.35 6.54
C ILE A 6 -43.84 -31.34 5.98
N ALA A 7 -44.07 -31.71 4.73
CA ALA A 7 -43.32 -32.67 3.95
C ALA A 7 -42.00 -32.10 3.42
N MET A 8 -41.07 -33.03 3.18
CA MET A 8 -39.82 -32.90 2.44
C MET A 8 -39.96 -32.20 1.08
N SER A 9 -38.90 -31.49 0.67
CA SER A 9 -38.39 -31.59 -0.69
C SER A 9 -36.88 -31.43 -0.68
N ALA A 10 -36.18 -32.54 -0.91
CA ALA A 10 -34.74 -32.60 -1.11
C ALA A 10 -34.48 -32.56 -2.62
N THR A 11 -33.86 -31.49 -3.10
CA THR A 11 -33.40 -31.41 -4.50
C THR A 11 -31.93 -31.82 -4.55
N THR A 12 -31.70 -33.11 -4.75
CA THR A 12 -30.39 -33.67 -5.08
C THR A 12 -30.13 -33.41 -6.56
N ALA A 13 -29.24 -32.47 -6.87
CA ALA A 13 -28.70 -32.30 -8.22
C ALA A 13 -27.45 -33.18 -8.36
N VAL A 14 -27.63 -34.36 -8.96
CA VAL A 14 -26.53 -35.22 -9.43
C VAL A 14 -26.13 -34.73 -10.82
N VAL A 15 -24.94 -34.15 -10.96
CA VAL A 15 -24.34 -33.90 -12.28
C VAL A 15 -23.40 -35.06 -12.60
N ILE A 16 -23.89 -35.96 -13.46
CA ILE A 16 -23.12 -37.05 -14.07
C ILE A 16 -22.44 -36.47 -15.32
N GLY A 17 -21.12 -36.26 -15.27
CA GLY A 17 -20.31 -35.95 -16.44
C GLY A 17 -19.74 -37.23 -17.04
N LEU A 18 -20.31 -37.68 -18.16
CA LEU A 18 -19.83 -38.81 -18.97
C LEU A 18 -18.41 -38.56 -19.51
N THR A 19 -17.54 -39.56 -19.35
CA THR A 19 -16.26 -39.69 -20.04
C THR A 19 -16.48 -40.16 -21.48
N LEU A 20 -15.91 -39.45 -22.47
CA LEU A 20 -15.72 -39.97 -23.82
C LEU A 20 -14.24 -40.32 -24.02
N THR A 21 -13.99 -41.62 -24.12
CA THR A 21 -12.72 -42.24 -24.50
C THR A 21 -12.59 -42.19 -26.03
N ALA A 22 -11.49 -41.63 -26.54
CA ALA A 22 -11.08 -41.83 -27.92
C ALA A 22 -9.65 -42.38 -27.94
N CYS A 23 -9.51 -43.62 -28.40
CA CYS A 23 -8.25 -44.27 -28.72
C CYS A 23 -7.84 -43.95 -30.18
N SER A 24 -6.64 -43.40 -30.36
CA SER A 24 -5.72 -43.65 -31.47
C SER A 24 -4.34 -43.14 -30.99
N GLY A 25 -3.17 -43.73 -31.21
CA GLY A 25 -2.75 -44.83 -32.06
C GLY A 25 -1.33 -44.52 -32.57
N GLY A 26 -0.30 -44.79 -31.75
CA GLY A 26 1.07 -45.20 -32.15
C GLY A 26 2.06 -44.17 -32.77
N GLY A 27 3.26 -44.08 -32.17
CA GLY A 27 4.48 -43.57 -32.84
C GLY A 27 5.50 -42.97 -31.86
N GLY A 28 6.54 -43.73 -31.52
CA GLY A 28 7.50 -43.40 -30.45
C GLY A 28 8.66 -42.46 -30.82
N GLY A 29 9.31 -41.94 -29.78
CA GLY A 29 10.60 -41.25 -29.87
C GLY A 29 10.90 -40.37 -28.64
N ALA A 30 11.92 -40.77 -27.88
CA ALA A 30 12.71 -40.00 -26.90
C ALA A 30 11.95 -39.27 -25.77
N SER A 31 11.97 -39.87 -24.58
CA SER A 31 11.55 -39.27 -23.32
C SER A 31 12.59 -38.27 -22.80
N GLU A 32 12.34 -36.98 -22.99
CA GLU A 32 12.81 -35.93 -22.08
C GLU A 32 11.79 -35.75 -20.94
N GLY A 33 12.30 -35.58 -19.72
CA GLY A 33 11.55 -35.72 -18.47
C GLY A 33 10.35 -34.78 -18.35
N LYS A 34 9.16 -35.37 -18.26
CA LYS A 34 7.94 -34.70 -17.85
C LYS A 34 8.05 -34.23 -16.39
N SER A 35 8.08 -32.92 -16.23
CA SER A 35 7.74 -32.20 -15.00
C SER A 35 6.28 -32.48 -14.59
N GLY A 36 6.04 -32.58 -13.27
CA GLY A 36 4.74 -32.33 -12.65
C GLY A 36 3.86 -33.56 -12.40
N GLY A 37 3.99 -34.19 -11.24
CA GLY A 37 2.93 -35.02 -10.67
C GLY A 37 1.85 -34.12 -10.06
N ASP A 38 0.61 -34.33 -10.48
CA ASP A 38 -0.55 -33.45 -10.31
C ASP A 38 -0.83 -33.03 -8.85
N ALA A 39 -0.58 -31.75 -8.55
CA ALA A 39 -1.23 -31.07 -7.44
C ALA A 39 -2.69 -30.81 -7.84
N LYS A 40 -3.65 -31.42 -7.13
CA LYS A 40 -5.07 -31.25 -7.44
C LYS A 40 -5.71 -30.32 -6.39
N PRO A 41 -6.06 -29.07 -6.74
CA PRO A 41 -6.86 -28.24 -5.86
C PRO A 41 -8.23 -28.92 -5.67
N VAL A 42 -8.67 -29.08 -4.42
CA VAL A 42 -10.05 -29.48 -4.14
C VAL A 42 -10.92 -28.24 -4.30
N SER A 43 -11.84 -28.28 -5.28
CA SER A 43 -12.63 -27.14 -5.71
C SER A 43 -13.40 -26.49 -4.56
N GLY A 44 -13.15 -25.20 -4.34
CA GLY A 44 -14.09 -24.32 -3.64
C GLY A 44 -14.07 -22.95 -4.32
N SER A 45 -15.16 -22.20 -4.17
CA SER A 45 -15.24 -20.83 -4.70
C SER A 45 -14.48 -19.87 -3.80
N ALA A 46 -13.77 -18.91 -4.40
CA ALA A 46 -13.15 -17.81 -3.66
C ALA A 46 -14.17 -17.12 -2.73
N ALA A 47 -13.72 -16.73 -1.54
CA ALA A 47 -14.51 -15.86 -0.68
C ALA A 47 -14.48 -14.45 -1.26
N LYS A 48 -15.65 -13.90 -1.60
CA LYS A 48 -15.77 -12.48 -1.93
C LYS A 48 -15.57 -11.69 -0.65
N VAL A 49 -14.49 -10.94 -0.52
CA VAL A 49 -14.18 -10.14 0.67
C VAL A 49 -14.10 -8.68 0.24
N ASP A 50 -14.76 -7.82 0.99
CA ASP A 50 -14.66 -6.37 0.81
C ASP A 50 -13.66 -5.88 1.85
N LEU A 51 -12.46 -5.51 1.42
CA LEU A 51 -11.39 -5.09 2.33
C LEU A 51 -11.71 -3.77 3.03
N THR A 52 -12.63 -2.96 2.49
CA THR A 52 -13.10 -1.72 3.12
C THR A 52 -14.03 -1.96 4.32
N LYS A 53 -14.39 -3.22 4.58
CA LYS A 53 -15.29 -3.60 5.66
C LYS A 53 -14.60 -4.58 6.59
N ASP A 54 -14.91 -4.44 7.87
CA ASP A 54 -14.56 -5.41 8.90
C ASP A 54 -15.42 -6.68 8.76
N VAL A 55 -14.89 -7.68 8.06
CA VAL A 55 -15.60 -8.92 7.75
C VAL A 55 -14.81 -10.15 8.16
N GLU A 56 -15.53 -11.16 8.66
CA GLU A 56 -15.01 -12.52 8.83
C GLU A 56 -15.88 -13.46 7.99
N LYS A 57 -15.26 -14.30 7.15
CA LYS A 57 -15.95 -15.22 6.24
C LYS A 57 -15.39 -16.63 6.33
N LYS A 58 -16.27 -17.63 6.21
CA LYS A 58 -15.88 -19.04 6.06
C LYS A 58 -15.57 -19.35 4.60
N VAL A 59 -14.52 -20.12 4.34
CA VAL A 59 -14.05 -20.45 2.98
C VAL A 59 -14.20 -21.94 2.68
N GLY A 60 -13.72 -22.81 3.58
CA GLY A 60 -13.91 -24.26 3.46
C GLY A 60 -13.14 -24.91 2.31
N VAL A 61 -12.03 -24.31 1.86
CA VAL A 61 -11.18 -24.82 0.77
C VAL A 61 -10.03 -25.64 1.36
N THR A 62 -9.62 -26.73 0.70
CA THR A 62 -8.52 -27.58 1.15
C THR A 62 -7.48 -27.79 0.06
N LEU A 63 -6.23 -27.46 0.35
CA LEU A 63 -5.07 -27.87 -0.42
C LEU A 63 -4.60 -29.23 0.08
N THR A 64 -4.35 -30.15 -0.85
CA THR A 64 -3.85 -31.49 -0.54
C THR A 64 -2.57 -31.75 -1.30
N ASP A 65 -1.53 -32.13 -0.59
CA ASP A 65 -0.29 -32.62 -1.18
C ASP A 65 -0.43 -34.12 -1.44
N THR A 66 -0.84 -34.48 -2.65
CA THR A 66 -1.15 -35.86 -3.04
C THR A 66 0.04 -36.82 -2.94
N GLN A 67 1.27 -36.29 -2.83
CA GLN A 67 2.49 -37.11 -2.77
C GLN A 67 2.82 -37.62 -1.37
N VAL A 68 2.39 -36.89 -0.33
CA VAL A 68 2.71 -37.19 1.09
C VAL A 68 1.49 -37.11 2.02
N GLY A 69 0.31 -36.80 1.49
CA GLY A 69 -0.96 -36.87 2.23
C GLY A 69 -1.28 -35.64 3.09
N ASP A 70 -0.35 -34.71 3.25
CA ASP A 70 -0.51 -33.45 3.97
C ASP A 70 -1.67 -32.60 3.44
N ARG A 71 -2.32 -31.86 4.35
CA ARG A 71 -3.48 -31.03 4.03
C ARG A 71 -3.40 -29.67 4.71
N VAL A 72 -3.75 -28.63 3.97
CA VAL A 72 -3.96 -27.26 4.47
C VAL A 72 -5.40 -26.87 4.16
N GLU A 73 -6.25 -26.82 5.19
CA GLU A 73 -7.64 -26.41 5.10
C GLU A 73 -7.79 -24.95 5.52
N ILE A 74 -8.39 -24.13 4.65
CA ILE A 74 -8.75 -22.73 4.91
C ILE A 74 -10.12 -22.70 5.60
N LYS A 75 -10.11 -22.43 6.91
CA LYS A 75 -11.33 -22.36 7.72
C LYS A 75 -12.05 -21.02 7.53
N LYS A 76 -11.31 -19.94 7.72
CA LYS A 76 -11.84 -18.59 7.76
C LYS A 76 -10.85 -17.58 7.18
N VAL A 77 -11.38 -16.46 6.74
CA VAL A 77 -10.65 -15.24 6.41
C VAL A 77 -11.24 -14.10 7.23
N SER A 78 -10.40 -13.22 7.76
CA SER A 78 -10.81 -12.02 8.50
C SER A 78 -10.01 -10.80 8.02
N THR A 79 -10.69 -9.68 7.87
CA THR A 79 -10.09 -8.33 7.77
C THR A 79 -10.19 -7.55 9.08
N LYS A 80 -10.84 -8.13 10.10
CA LYS A 80 -11.06 -7.53 11.42
C LYS A 80 -9.79 -7.58 12.27
N LEU A 81 -8.76 -6.83 11.92
CA LEU A 81 -7.61 -6.64 12.77
C LEU A 81 -7.61 -5.18 13.24
N ASP A 82 -8.27 -4.95 14.37
CA ASP A 82 -8.50 -3.60 14.89
C ASP A 82 -7.40 -3.25 15.90
N THR A 83 -6.33 -2.60 15.44
CA THR A 83 -5.38 -1.98 16.36
C THR A 83 -4.70 -0.79 15.71
N ASP A 84 -4.49 0.27 16.47
CA ASP A 84 -3.59 1.37 16.11
C ASP A 84 -2.16 0.87 15.78
N ASN A 85 -1.76 -0.27 16.35
CA ASN A 85 -0.50 -0.98 16.03
C ASN A 85 -0.46 -1.61 14.63
N VAL A 86 -1.62 -1.74 13.97
CA VAL A 86 -1.72 -2.23 12.59
C VAL A 86 -1.62 -1.11 11.58
N LYS A 87 -1.64 0.16 11.98
CA LYS A 87 -1.32 1.27 11.05
C LYS A 87 0.10 1.18 10.49
N SER A 88 1.05 0.61 11.25
CA SER A 88 2.40 0.30 10.77
C SER A 88 2.53 -1.07 10.10
N LEU A 89 1.53 -1.95 10.24
CA LEU A 89 1.50 -3.32 9.67
C LEU A 89 0.60 -3.45 8.43
N LYS A 90 -0.32 -2.50 8.21
CA LYS A 90 -0.83 -2.12 6.91
C LYS A 90 0.36 -1.59 6.14
N SER A 91 1.18 -2.54 5.69
CA SER A 91 2.19 -2.34 4.70
C SER A 91 1.66 -1.38 3.64
N SER A 92 2.43 -0.38 3.31
CA SER A 92 2.21 0.65 2.29
C SER A 92 1.97 0.14 0.85
N GLN A 93 1.70 -1.15 0.68
CA GLN A 93 1.34 -1.79 -0.58
C GLN A 93 -0.05 -2.45 -0.53
N GLY A 94 -0.71 -2.57 0.64
CA GLY A 94 -1.97 -3.30 0.72
C GLY A 94 -2.52 -3.59 2.12
N ASP A 95 -3.74 -4.14 2.17
CA ASP A 95 -4.42 -4.52 3.41
C ASP A 95 -3.90 -5.84 3.99
N VAL A 96 -3.98 -5.96 5.31
CA VAL A 96 -3.67 -7.21 6.03
C VAL A 96 -4.90 -8.10 6.01
N VAL A 97 -4.73 -9.32 5.52
CA VAL A 97 -5.75 -10.36 5.55
C VAL A 97 -5.31 -11.48 6.48
N LEU A 98 -6.12 -11.76 7.49
CA LEU A 98 -5.91 -12.89 8.39
C LEU A 98 -6.57 -14.14 7.80
N VAL A 99 -5.83 -15.25 7.74
CA VAL A 99 -6.33 -16.53 7.23
C VAL A 99 -6.20 -17.59 8.32
N GLN A 100 -7.32 -18.18 8.72
CA GLN A 100 -7.32 -19.30 9.66
C GLN A 100 -7.11 -20.60 8.89
N LEU A 101 -6.02 -21.28 9.23
CA LEU A 101 -5.61 -22.52 8.60
C LEU A 101 -5.69 -23.67 9.60
N LYS A 102 -6.19 -24.81 9.13
CA LYS A 102 -6.04 -26.10 9.79
C LYS A 102 -5.08 -26.95 8.96
N VAL A 103 -3.90 -27.22 9.51
CA VAL A 103 -2.85 -28.00 8.87
C VAL A 103 -2.84 -29.39 9.49
N THR A 104 -2.92 -30.41 8.64
CA THR A 104 -2.87 -31.82 9.02
C THR A 104 -1.69 -32.46 8.31
N VAL A 105 -0.73 -32.98 9.08
CA VAL A 105 0.41 -33.72 8.56
C VAL A 105 0.30 -35.16 9.09
N PRO A 106 0.14 -36.18 8.22
CA PRO A 106 0.07 -37.58 8.66
C PRO A 106 1.43 -38.04 9.23
N ASP A 107 1.46 -39.25 9.81
CA ASP A 107 2.67 -39.81 10.42
C ASP A 107 3.81 -39.97 9.41
N ASP A 108 3.48 -40.30 8.16
CA ASP A 108 4.36 -40.42 6.99
C ASP A 108 4.45 -39.12 6.16
N GLY A 109 3.95 -38.02 6.70
CA GLY A 109 3.94 -36.72 6.03
C GLY A 109 5.28 -36.00 6.09
N TYR A 110 5.29 -34.73 5.68
CA TYR A 110 6.48 -33.88 5.77
C TYR A 110 6.14 -32.56 6.44
N SER A 111 6.92 -32.15 7.45
CA SER A 111 6.61 -30.95 8.24
C SER A 111 6.23 -29.75 7.37
N VAL A 112 5.17 -29.06 7.75
CA VAL A 112 4.69 -27.86 7.04
C VAL A 112 5.21 -26.63 7.77
N SER A 113 5.95 -25.77 7.07
CA SER A 113 6.34 -24.45 7.57
C SER A 113 5.25 -23.44 7.24
N THR A 114 4.94 -22.54 8.17
CA THR A 114 4.08 -21.38 7.88
C THR A 114 4.69 -20.47 6.84
N THR A 115 6.02 -20.38 6.79
CA THR A 115 6.77 -19.58 5.80
C THR A 115 6.52 -20.01 4.36
N ASP A 116 6.06 -21.25 4.15
CA ASP A 116 5.74 -21.80 2.84
C ASP A 116 4.36 -21.36 2.32
N ILE A 117 3.57 -20.70 3.16
CA ILE A 117 2.21 -20.24 2.85
C ILE A 117 2.25 -18.77 2.45
N GLY A 118 1.58 -18.39 1.38
CA GLY A 118 1.54 -16.99 0.93
C GLY A 118 0.34 -16.70 0.03
N LEU A 119 0.30 -15.49 -0.53
CA LEU A 119 -0.69 -15.13 -1.55
C LEU A 119 -0.01 -14.93 -2.91
N LYS A 120 -0.76 -15.25 -3.96
CA LYS A 120 -0.48 -14.84 -5.33
C LYS A 120 -1.68 -14.06 -5.83
N ASP A 121 -1.50 -12.79 -6.12
CA ASP A 121 -2.57 -11.94 -6.64
C ASP A 121 -2.67 -11.98 -8.18
N ASP A 122 -3.68 -11.30 -8.73
CA ASP A 122 -3.91 -11.16 -10.16
C ASP A 122 -2.89 -10.28 -10.88
N GLN A 123 -2.02 -9.59 -10.14
CA GLN A 123 -0.90 -8.81 -10.68
C GLN A 123 0.40 -9.64 -10.69
N ASP A 124 0.31 -10.93 -10.37
CA ASP A 124 1.44 -11.88 -10.28
C ASP A 124 2.52 -11.45 -9.27
N THR A 125 2.14 -10.62 -8.28
CA THR A 125 3.02 -10.36 -7.16
C THR A 125 2.89 -11.51 -6.17
N THR A 126 4.03 -12.00 -5.68
CA THR A 126 4.02 -13.00 -4.60
C THR A 126 4.01 -12.23 -3.30
N SER A 127 2.84 -12.08 -2.68
CA SER A 127 2.73 -11.46 -1.37
C SER A 127 3.33 -12.39 -0.32
N SER A 128 4.28 -11.87 0.44
CA SER A 128 5.03 -12.63 1.45
C SER A 128 4.23 -12.72 2.76
N ASN A 129 4.49 -13.74 3.58
CA ASN A 129 4.05 -13.71 4.98
C ASN A 129 4.55 -12.42 5.63
N LEU A 130 3.66 -11.70 6.31
CA LEU A 130 4.05 -10.57 7.13
C LEU A 130 4.67 -11.14 8.42
N TYR A 131 5.99 -11.34 8.42
CA TYR A 131 6.74 -11.57 9.66
C TYR A 131 7.26 -10.23 10.19
N ALA A 132 6.34 -9.39 10.63
CA ALA A 132 6.69 -8.16 11.33
C ALA A 132 6.70 -8.40 12.84
N GLY A 133 7.78 -8.01 13.51
CA GLY A 133 7.85 -8.05 14.97
C GLY A 133 6.69 -7.27 15.59
N GLY A 134 5.84 -7.94 16.37
CA GLY A 134 4.65 -7.37 17.00
C GLY A 134 3.30 -7.76 16.37
N LEU A 135 3.29 -8.33 15.15
CA LEU A 135 2.04 -8.77 14.51
C LEU A 135 1.41 -9.97 15.21
N GLU A 136 2.23 -10.95 15.60
CA GLU A 136 1.77 -12.11 16.39
C GLU A 136 1.16 -11.66 17.72
N ALA A 137 1.78 -10.68 18.41
CA ALA A 137 1.26 -10.12 19.65
C ALA A 137 -0.06 -9.36 19.46
N ALA A 138 -0.20 -8.60 18.36
CA ALA A 138 -1.44 -7.89 18.02
C ALA A 138 -2.59 -8.85 17.66
N MET A 139 -2.27 -9.93 16.95
CA MET A 139 -3.22 -11.01 16.65
C MET A 139 -3.67 -11.71 17.93
N GLU A 140 -2.73 -12.09 18.81
CA GLU A 140 -3.03 -12.74 20.09
C GLU A 140 -3.89 -11.87 21.00
N ALA A 141 -3.62 -10.56 21.08
CA ALA A 141 -4.41 -9.60 21.86
C ALA A 141 -5.90 -9.56 21.45
N GLN A 142 -6.20 -9.89 20.18
CA GLN A 142 -7.55 -9.93 19.64
C GLN A 142 -8.13 -11.36 19.55
N GLY A 143 -7.45 -12.36 20.13
CA GLY A 143 -7.91 -13.74 20.13
C GLY A 143 -7.61 -14.52 18.84
N TYR A 144 -6.78 -13.97 17.95
CA TYR A 144 -6.29 -14.65 16.75
C TYR A 144 -5.00 -15.44 17.05
N ALA A 145 -5.13 -16.57 17.76
CA ALA A 145 -3.97 -17.42 18.07
C ALA A 145 -3.20 -17.82 16.80
N ALA A 146 -1.90 -17.48 16.75
CA ALA A 146 -1.04 -17.70 15.61
C ALA A 146 -0.88 -19.20 15.29
N LEU A 147 -0.76 -19.54 14.01
CA LEU A 147 -0.36 -20.88 13.61
C LEU A 147 1.12 -21.08 13.99
N PRO A 148 1.50 -22.20 14.64
CA PRO A 148 2.91 -22.46 14.96
C PRO A 148 3.76 -22.47 13.70
N SER A 149 4.99 -21.94 13.79
CA SER A 149 5.92 -21.83 12.66
C SER A 149 6.17 -23.15 11.92
N TYR A 150 6.06 -24.27 12.64
CA TYR A 150 6.16 -25.62 12.10
C TYR A 150 5.06 -26.53 12.62
N VAL A 151 4.46 -27.29 11.71
CA VAL A 151 3.54 -28.39 12.03
C VAL A 151 4.24 -29.71 11.70
N SER A 152 4.55 -30.48 12.75
CA SER A 152 5.26 -31.76 12.64
C SER A 152 4.38 -32.88 12.10
N THR A 153 5.02 -33.97 11.67
CA THR A 153 4.34 -35.22 11.31
C THR A 153 3.48 -35.77 12.45
N GLY A 154 2.45 -36.52 12.09
CA GLY A 154 1.49 -37.11 13.03
C GLY A 154 0.64 -36.09 13.80
N SER A 155 0.55 -34.86 13.31
CA SER A 155 -0.10 -33.77 14.05
C SER A 155 -1.09 -32.97 13.22
N THR A 156 -2.05 -32.39 13.92
CA THR A 156 -2.99 -31.42 13.37
C THR A 156 -2.93 -30.15 14.21
N LYS A 157 -2.73 -29.01 13.56
CA LYS A 157 -2.70 -27.70 14.21
C LYS A 157 -3.67 -26.76 13.51
N THR A 158 -4.21 -25.81 14.27
CA THR A 158 -5.08 -24.76 13.74
C THR A 158 -4.64 -23.45 14.32
N GLY A 159 -4.56 -22.42 13.48
CA GLY A 159 -4.15 -21.08 13.89
C GLY A 159 -4.31 -20.10 12.74
N TRP A 160 -4.00 -18.84 13.03
CA TRP A 160 -4.09 -17.76 12.07
C TRP A 160 -2.72 -17.42 11.50
N VAL A 161 -2.70 -17.08 10.21
CA VAL A 161 -1.56 -16.44 9.55
C VAL A 161 -2.00 -15.09 9.03
N ALA A 162 -1.09 -14.11 9.04
CA ALA A 162 -1.34 -12.79 8.48
C ALA A 162 -0.61 -12.66 7.14
N LEU A 163 -1.37 -12.33 6.11
CA LEU A 163 -0.90 -12.22 4.73
C LEU A 163 -1.20 -10.82 4.22
N GLN A 164 -0.30 -10.28 3.41
CA GLN A 164 -0.47 -8.99 2.77
C GLN A 164 -1.21 -9.16 1.44
N LEU A 165 -2.16 -8.31 1.13
CA LEU A 165 -2.85 -8.27 -0.16
C LEU A 165 -2.87 -6.85 -0.70
N LEU A 166 -2.43 -6.65 -1.95
CA LEU A 166 -2.48 -5.32 -2.57
C LEU A 166 -3.92 -4.77 -2.58
N ASP A 167 -4.08 -3.49 -2.24
CA ASP A 167 -5.38 -2.80 -2.27
C ASP A 167 -6.00 -2.79 -3.68
N THR A 168 -5.15 -2.75 -4.70
CA THR A 168 -5.51 -2.81 -6.13
C THR A 168 -5.68 -4.23 -6.67
N ALA A 169 -5.30 -5.28 -5.93
CA ALA A 169 -5.50 -6.66 -6.36
C ALA A 169 -6.99 -6.99 -6.39
N LYS A 170 -7.49 -7.54 -7.51
CA LYS A 170 -8.90 -7.93 -7.66
C LYS A 170 -9.16 -9.33 -7.14
N SER A 171 -8.13 -10.17 -7.10
CA SER A 171 -8.22 -11.53 -6.57
C SER A 171 -6.88 -12.00 -6.03
N ALA A 172 -6.94 -12.96 -5.12
CA ALA A 172 -5.75 -13.65 -4.65
C ALA A 172 -6.01 -15.14 -4.42
N ASP A 173 -5.02 -15.93 -4.83
CA ASP A 173 -4.92 -17.35 -4.56
C ASP A 173 -4.03 -17.56 -3.35
N LEU A 174 -4.45 -18.44 -2.43
CA LEU A 174 -3.55 -18.98 -1.43
C LEU A 174 -2.54 -19.89 -2.13
N THR A 175 -1.27 -19.66 -1.86
CA THR A 175 -0.19 -20.53 -2.31
C THR A 175 0.40 -21.28 -1.12
N TRP A 176 0.76 -22.53 -1.37
CA TRP A 176 1.54 -23.33 -0.44
C TRP A 176 2.69 -23.96 -1.22
N LYS A 177 3.91 -23.57 -0.88
CA LYS A 177 5.14 -24.02 -1.52
C LYS A 177 5.70 -25.22 -0.80
N ARG A 178 6.28 -26.15 -1.54
CA ARG A 178 7.00 -27.29 -1.00
C ARG A 178 8.37 -27.32 -1.61
N ALA A 179 9.38 -27.20 -0.76
CA ALA A 179 10.75 -27.36 -1.17
C ALA A 179 11.00 -28.80 -1.66
N LYS A 180 12.02 -28.95 -2.50
CA LYS A 180 12.55 -30.26 -2.87
C LYS A 180 13.03 -30.97 -1.61
N HIS A 181 12.58 -32.20 -1.40
CA HIS A 181 13.02 -33.02 -0.27
C HIS A 181 13.26 -34.47 -0.70
N THR A 182 14.07 -35.17 0.10
CA THR A 182 14.27 -36.61 -0.04
C THR A 182 13.86 -37.24 1.28
N ASP A 183 12.92 -38.17 1.22
CA ASP A 183 12.53 -38.95 2.38
C ASP A 183 13.69 -39.87 2.78
N TYR A 184 14.07 -39.80 4.06
CA TYR A 184 15.28 -40.45 4.55
C TYR A 184 15.13 -41.97 4.62
N GLU A 185 13.94 -42.47 4.96
CA GLU A 185 13.69 -43.90 5.16
C GLU A 185 13.53 -44.66 3.84
N SER A 186 12.80 -44.08 2.89
CA SER A 186 12.48 -44.67 1.60
C SER A 186 13.46 -44.27 0.48
N GLY A 187 14.26 -43.22 0.69
CA GLY A 187 15.12 -42.63 -0.35
C GLY A 187 14.35 -41.94 -1.48
N LYS A 188 13.02 -41.83 -1.36
CA LYS A 188 12.16 -41.26 -2.39
C LYS A 188 12.37 -39.74 -2.48
N LYS A 189 12.59 -39.25 -3.70
CA LYS A 189 12.80 -37.84 -3.99
C LYS A 189 11.50 -37.18 -4.40
N TYR A 190 11.19 -36.07 -3.76
CA TYR A 190 10.03 -35.25 -4.04
C TYR A 190 10.49 -33.92 -4.63
N PRO A 191 10.05 -33.58 -5.86
CA PRO A 191 10.41 -32.31 -6.48
C PRO A 191 9.72 -31.15 -5.75
N ALA A 192 10.29 -29.95 -5.93
CA ALA A 192 9.64 -28.73 -5.48
C ALA A 192 8.31 -28.55 -6.23
N ARG A 193 7.29 -28.07 -5.52
CA ARG A 193 5.94 -27.87 -6.06
C ARG A 193 5.22 -26.76 -5.33
N THR A 194 4.24 -26.15 -5.99
CA THR A 194 3.37 -25.14 -5.39
C THR A 194 1.94 -25.61 -5.58
N MET A 195 1.17 -25.65 -4.51
CA MET A 195 -0.27 -25.86 -4.56
C MET A 195 -0.95 -24.51 -4.44
N THR A 196 -1.97 -24.28 -5.24
CA THR A 196 -2.73 -23.02 -5.24
C THR A 196 -4.21 -23.28 -5.08
N ALA A 197 -4.90 -22.37 -4.40
CA ALA A 197 -6.34 -22.40 -4.27
C ALA A 197 -6.90 -20.98 -4.30
N PRO A 198 -8.04 -20.77 -4.99
CA PRO A 198 -8.71 -19.48 -4.96
C PRO A 198 -9.14 -19.14 -3.54
N LEU A 199 -8.65 -18.01 -3.02
CA LEU A 199 -8.93 -17.57 -1.67
C LEU A 199 -9.89 -16.38 -1.67
N LEU A 200 -9.58 -15.34 -2.44
CA LEU A 200 -10.22 -14.03 -2.34
C LEU A 200 -10.64 -13.46 -3.69
N THR A 201 -11.77 -12.77 -3.68
CA THR A 201 -12.10 -11.75 -4.67
C THR A 201 -12.32 -10.44 -3.94
N ASN A 202 -11.52 -9.42 -4.23
CA ASN A 202 -11.59 -8.11 -3.61
C ASN A 202 -12.61 -7.25 -4.37
N THR A 203 -13.76 -7.03 -3.76
CA THR A 203 -14.83 -6.23 -4.38
C THR A 203 -14.61 -4.71 -4.25
N GLY A 204 -13.65 -4.27 -3.43
CA GLY A 204 -13.25 -2.87 -3.29
C GLY A 204 -12.12 -2.45 -4.25
N ALA A 205 -11.49 -3.40 -4.95
CA ALA A 205 -10.34 -3.15 -5.81
C ALA A 205 -10.63 -2.13 -6.92
N ASP A 206 -11.82 -2.14 -7.52
CA ASP A 206 -12.16 -1.18 -8.57
C ASP A 206 -12.25 0.27 -8.02
N SER A 207 -12.66 0.44 -6.75
CA SER A 207 -12.65 1.74 -6.06
C SER A 207 -11.23 2.17 -5.67
N ALA A 208 -10.39 1.24 -5.19
CA ALA A 208 -8.98 1.51 -4.88
C ALA A 208 -8.14 1.82 -6.13
N VAL A 209 -8.36 1.10 -7.24
CA VAL A 209 -7.75 1.39 -8.55
C VAL A 209 -8.22 2.74 -9.10
N THR A 210 -9.48 3.13 -8.82
CA THR A 210 -9.98 4.46 -9.18
C THR A 210 -9.33 5.54 -8.31
N ALA A 211 -9.22 5.33 -6.99
CA ALA A 211 -8.53 6.24 -6.08
C ALA A 211 -7.02 6.38 -6.37
N ALA A 212 -6.33 5.31 -6.74
CA ALA A 212 -4.93 5.32 -7.16
C ALA A 212 -4.72 6.00 -8.52
N LYS A 213 -5.71 5.90 -9.43
CA LYS A 213 -5.72 6.66 -10.69
C LYS A 213 -6.05 8.15 -10.46
N GLU A 214 -6.93 8.47 -9.52
CA GLU A 214 -7.18 9.84 -9.07
C GLU A 214 -5.96 10.43 -8.33
N GLY A 215 -5.21 9.61 -7.57
CA GLY A 215 -3.97 9.98 -6.88
C GLY A 215 -2.77 10.29 -7.78
N ALA A 216 -2.86 10.03 -9.09
CA ALA A 216 -1.91 10.52 -10.09
C ALA A 216 -2.41 11.76 -10.85
N THR A 217 -3.58 12.31 -10.48
CA THR A 217 -4.17 13.47 -11.15
C THR A 217 -3.74 14.76 -10.45
N PRO A 218 -3.11 15.72 -11.16
CA PRO A 218 -2.80 17.03 -10.63
C PRO A 218 -4.06 17.74 -10.11
N LYS A 219 -4.07 18.08 -8.83
CA LYS A 219 -5.05 18.98 -8.22
C LYS A 219 -4.53 20.41 -8.34
N LYS A 220 -5.40 21.34 -8.70
CA LYS A 220 -5.04 22.76 -8.71
C LYS A 220 -4.77 23.22 -7.29
N ALA A 221 -3.64 23.88 -7.10
CA ALA A 221 -3.16 24.35 -5.82
C ALA A 221 -2.65 25.79 -5.92
N SER A 222 -2.44 26.42 -4.78
CA SER A 222 -1.77 27.71 -4.72
C SER A 222 -0.92 27.82 -3.46
N ALA A 223 0.34 28.20 -3.65
CA ALA A 223 1.22 28.69 -2.60
C ALA A 223 2.26 29.63 -3.22
N LYS A 224 2.74 30.59 -2.44
CA LYS A 224 3.85 31.46 -2.84
C LYS A 224 4.76 31.71 -1.64
N SER A 225 5.99 31.21 -1.74
CA SER A 225 7.08 31.50 -0.81
C SER A 225 8.01 32.53 -1.45
N THR A 226 8.31 33.61 -0.75
CA THR A 226 9.25 34.65 -1.22
C THR A 226 10.24 34.97 -0.11
N ASP A 227 11.53 34.87 -0.45
CA ASP A 227 12.60 35.41 0.37
C ASP A 227 12.75 36.90 0.09
N ASP A 228 12.40 37.74 1.07
CA ASP A 228 12.46 39.19 0.92
C ASP A 228 13.87 39.78 0.76
N VAL A 229 14.93 39.05 1.12
CA VAL A 229 16.31 39.52 1.03
C VAL A 229 16.93 39.13 -0.31
N THR A 230 16.81 37.87 -0.71
CA THR A 230 17.38 37.40 -1.99
C THR A 230 16.46 37.67 -3.17
N LYS A 231 15.17 37.89 -2.89
CA LYS A 231 14.06 37.96 -3.86
C LYS A 231 13.82 36.65 -4.62
N ASN A 232 14.37 35.54 -4.13
CA ASN A 232 14.01 34.22 -4.62
C ASN A 232 12.52 33.97 -4.34
N THR A 233 11.82 33.40 -5.31
CA THR A 233 10.40 33.07 -5.19
C THR A 233 10.17 31.64 -5.63
N VAL A 234 9.31 30.91 -4.90
CA VAL A 234 8.79 29.61 -5.30
C VAL A 234 7.27 29.70 -5.28
N THR A 235 6.65 29.41 -6.41
CA THR A 235 5.20 29.30 -6.55
C THR A 235 4.82 27.86 -6.78
N VAL A 236 3.71 27.44 -6.18
CA VAL A 236 3.07 26.13 -6.40
C VAL A 236 1.72 26.37 -7.04
N ASP A 237 1.43 25.71 -8.16
CA ASP A 237 0.16 25.82 -8.89
C ASP A 237 -0.57 24.47 -9.02
N GLN A 238 0.12 23.35 -8.82
CA GLN A 238 -0.48 22.02 -8.78
C GLN A 238 0.18 21.12 -7.73
N VAL A 239 -0.60 20.15 -7.25
CA VAL A 239 -0.12 19.08 -6.38
C VAL A 239 -0.73 17.75 -6.79
N ILE A 240 0.09 16.70 -6.74
CA ILE A 240 -0.35 15.31 -6.83
C ILE A 240 -0.15 14.72 -5.44
N THR A 241 -1.24 14.25 -4.85
CA THR A 241 -1.27 13.57 -3.55
C THR A 241 -1.44 12.08 -3.81
N ASN A 242 -0.65 11.22 -3.17
CA ASN A 242 -0.66 9.77 -3.36
C ASN A 242 -0.22 9.28 -4.74
N PHE A 243 0.86 9.85 -5.28
CA PHE A 243 1.47 9.30 -6.48
C PHE A 243 2.05 7.90 -6.17
N PRO A 244 1.73 6.87 -6.97
CA PRO A 244 2.13 5.50 -6.69
C PRO A 244 3.66 5.35 -6.78
N LEU A 245 4.25 4.73 -5.76
CA LEU A 245 5.68 4.41 -5.77
C LEU A 245 6.00 3.31 -6.82
N PRO A 246 7.12 3.40 -7.55
CA PRO A 246 7.60 2.35 -8.45
C PRO A 246 8.02 1.09 -7.69
N ALA A 247 7.87 -0.09 -8.31
CA ALA A 247 8.13 -1.40 -7.70
C ALA A 247 9.56 -1.58 -7.14
N ALA A 248 10.52 -0.79 -7.62
CA ALA A 248 11.92 -0.83 -7.23
C ALA A 248 12.25 -0.04 -5.94
N VAL A 249 11.33 0.78 -5.44
CA VAL A 249 11.52 1.58 -4.22
C VAL A 249 10.98 0.82 -3.02
N ASP A 250 11.75 0.73 -1.94
CA ASP A 250 11.27 0.12 -0.69
C ASP A 250 10.09 0.92 -0.14
N TYR A 251 8.92 0.29 -0.11
CA TYR A 251 7.65 0.94 0.17
C TYR A 251 7.45 1.22 1.65
N GLU A 252 8.19 0.61 2.58
CA GLU A 252 8.10 0.95 4.02
C GLU A 252 8.37 2.45 4.29
N SER A 253 8.88 3.14 3.28
CA SER A 253 9.27 4.53 3.31
C SER A 253 8.15 5.55 3.08
N GLY A 254 6.98 5.19 2.50
CA GLY A 254 5.86 6.15 2.34
C GLY A 254 5.03 6.11 1.05
N HIS A 255 4.47 7.26 0.67
CA HIS A 255 3.89 7.58 -0.63
C HIS A 255 4.51 8.88 -1.18
N ILE A 256 4.35 9.16 -2.49
CA ILE A 256 4.88 10.39 -3.07
C ILE A 256 3.80 11.49 -3.08
N VAL A 257 4.16 12.65 -2.52
CA VAL A 257 3.50 13.92 -2.81
C VAL A 257 4.40 14.67 -3.79
N ALA A 258 3.89 14.99 -4.97
CA ALA A 258 4.63 15.78 -5.96
C ALA A 258 3.98 17.15 -6.09
N VAL A 259 4.77 18.22 -6.04
CA VAL A 259 4.31 19.59 -6.25
C VAL A 259 4.87 20.11 -7.55
N HIS A 260 4.03 20.74 -8.36
CA HIS A 260 4.48 21.48 -9.52
C HIS A 260 4.87 22.88 -9.06
N ILE A 261 6.09 23.30 -9.41
CA ILE A 261 6.60 24.59 -9.00
C ILE A 261 7.03 25.44 -10.19
N THR A 262 7.01 26.76 -9.98
CA THR A 262 7.89 27.70 -10.70
C THR A 262 8.77 28.39 -9.67
N ALA A 263 10.09 28.26 -9.85
CA ALA A 263 11.10 28.87 -9.00
C ALA A 263 11.84 29.97 -9.76
N ASP A 264 11.88 31.17 -9.19
CA ASP A 264 12.59 32.33 -9.70
C ASP A 264 13.76 32.66 -8.77
N ALA A 265 14.97 32.68 -9.31
CA ALA A 265 16.15 33.16 -8.59
C ALA A 265 16.20 34.68 -8.69
N GLY A 266 16.13 35.36 -7.55
CA GLY A 266 16.20 36.81 -7.49
C GLY A 266 17.54 37.35 -8.00
N SER A 267 17.53 38.62 -8.42
CA SER A 267 18.69 39.30 -9.00
C SER A 267 19.52 40.11 -7.99
N VAL A 268 19.20 40.02 -6.70
CA VAL A 268 19.83 40.85 -5.65
C VAL A 268 21.27 40.41 -5.37
N TYR A 269 21.52 39.11 -5.35
CA TYR A 269 22.85 38.52 -5.13
C TYR A 269 23.20 37.56 -6.26
N THR A 270 24.48 37.32 -6.46
CA THR A 270 24.96 36.38 -7.50
C THR A 270 24.65 34.91 -7.19
N SER A 271 24.19 34.60 -5.97
CA SER A 271 23.76 33.26 -5.59
C SER A 271 22.45 32.90 -6.29
N GLY A 272 22.42 31.73 -6.93
CA GLY A 272 21.23 31.18 -7.54
C GLY A 272 20.24 30.57 -6.54
N TRP A 273 19.34 29.73 -7.07
CA TRP A 273 18.42 28.91 -6.29
C TRP A 273 18.60 27.43 -6.64
N ALA A 274 18.52 26.54 -5.65
CA ALA A 274 18.58 25.10 -5.86
C ALA A 274 17.34 24.39 -5.29
N PRO A 275 16.92 23.24 -5.86
CA PRO A 275 15.80 22.46 -5.31
C PRO A 275 16.07 21.90 -3.92
N SER A 276 17.34 21.79 -3.50
CA SER A 276 17.73 21.38 -2.15
C SER A 276 17.45 22.46 -1.10
N ASP A 277 17.07 23.66 -1.51
CA ASP A 277 16.59 24.72 -0.64
C ASP A 277 15.05 24.66 -0.48
N LEU A 278 14.38 23.61 -0.96
CA LEU A 278 12.94 23.42 -0.85
C LEU A 278 12.61 22.25 0.09
N GLN A 279 11.69 22.50 1.02
CA GLN A 279 11.15 21.49 1.92
C GLN A 279 9.62 21.47 1.85
N LEU A 280 9.05 20.27 2.04
CA LEU A 280 7.63 20.09 2.32
C LEU A 280 7.44 19.89 3.81
N ILE A 281 6.51 20.61 4.41
CA ILE A 281 6.11 20.48 5.80
C ILE A 281 4.73 19.83 5.82
N THR A 282 4.59 18.71 6.51
CA THR A 282 3.29 18.01 6.65
C THR A 282 2.40 18.68 7.70
N ALA A 283 1.12 18.31 7.74
CA ALA A 283 0.19 18.78 8.79
C ALA A 283 0.67 18.42 10.21
N ASP A 284 1.41 17.31 10.34
CA ASP A 284 2.01 16.86 11.61
C ASP A 284 3.30 17.61 11.97
N GLY A 285 3.76 18.52 11.10
CA GLY A 285 4.97 19.32 11.28
C GLY A 285 6.28 18.64 10.86
N ASP A 286 6.22 17.47 10.21
CA ASP A 286 7.41 16.81 9.66
C ASP A 286 7.99 17.65 8.51
N LYS A 287 9.27 17.97 8.57
CA LYS A 287 10.02 18.62 7.48
C LYS A 287 10.65 17.57 6.58
N LEU A 288 10.29 17.57 5.31
CA LEU A 288 10.70 16.60 4.31
C LEU A 288 11.52 17.30 3.23
N ASP A 289 12.73 16.80 3.00
CA ASP A 289 13.54 17.21 1.86
C ASP A 289 13.00 16.58 0.56
N ARG A 290 13.36 17.18 -0.58
CA ARG A 290 13.08 16.59 -1.90
C ARG A 290 13.53 15.13 -1.93
N TYR A 291 12.64 14.26 -2.40
CA TYR A 291 12.96 12.85 -2.61
C TYR A 291 13.75 12.66 -3.92
N SER A 292 15.04 12.35 -3.81
CA SER A 292 15.93 12.18 -4.96
C SER A 292 16.09 10.69 -5.30
N ASN A 293 15.11 10.13 -6.02
CA ASN A 293 15.15 8.75 -6.52
C ASN A 293 14.88 8.72 -8.03
N ALA A 294 15.75 8.06 -8.79
CA ALA A 294 15.70 8.03 -10.25
C ALA A 294 14.47 7.27 -10.80
N ASP A 295 14.01 6.23 -10.11
CA ASP A 295 12.83 5.46 -10.52
C ASP A 295 11.54 6.27 -10.32
N VAL A 296 11.46 7.05 -9.22
CA VAL A 296 10.33 7.97 -8.99
C VAL A 296 10.32 9.09 -10.03
N ALA A 297 11.48 9.65 -10.35
CA ALA A 297 11.60 10.67 -11.40
C ALA A 297 11.17 10.12 -12.78
N THR A 298 11.60 8.90 -13.11
CA THR A 298 11.19 8.20 -14.33
C THR A 298 9.68 7.97 -14.36
N ALA A 299 9.10 7.45 -13.27
CA ALA A 299 7.67 7.16 -13.19
C ALA A 299 6.81 8.43 -13.33
N LEU A 300 7.22 9.55 -12.70
CA LEU A 300 6.55 10.84 -12.87
C LEU A 300 6.64 11.33 -14.33
N ALA A 301 7.82 11.25 -14.94
CA ALA A 301 8.03 11.66 -16.33
C ALA A 301 7.21 10.82 -17.33
N GLU A 302 7.13 9.50 -17.14
CA GLU A 302 6.30 8.59 -17.95
C GLU A 302 4.81 8.93 -17.87
N LYS A 303 4.37 9.55 -16.76
CA LYS A 303 3.00 10.05 -16.58
C LYS A 303 2.79 11.48 -17.08
N GLY A 304 3.82 12.10 -17.68
CA GLY A 304 3.76 13.47 -18.20
C GLY A 304 4.05 14.54 -17.16
N PHE A 305 4.67 14.18 -16.03
CA PHE A 305 5.02 15.07 -14.93
C PHE A 305 6.55 15.20 -14.80
N PRO A 306 7.25 15.79 -15.78
CA PRO A 306 8.70 15.88 -15.74
C PRO A 306 9.18 16.70 -14.54
N GLY A 307 10.22 16.20 -13.87
CA GLY A 307 10.86 16.92 -12.78
C GLY A 307 11.65 18.15 -13.27
N LEU A 308 12.24 18.88 -12.33
CA LEU A 308 13.26 19.88 -12.65
C LEU A 308 14.45 19.20 -13.37
N THR A 309 15.19 19.94 -14.21
CA THR A 309 16.43 19.47 -14.85
C THR A 309 17.42 18.91 -13.82
N GLU A 310 18.32 17.99 -14.21
CA GLU A 310 19.08 17.08 -13.30
C GLU A 310 19.68 17.76 -12.04
N ASP A 311 20.21 18.97 -12.14
CA ASP A 311 20.74 19.72 -10.99
C ASP A 311 19.74 20.72 -10.39
N GLY A 312 18.75 21.12 -11.19
CA GLY A 312 17.67 22.09 -10.89
C GLY A 312 18.14 23.45 -10.41
N TYR A 313 19.46 23.68 -10.36
CA TYR A 313 20.07 24.94 -10.01
C TYR A 313 19.82 25.94 -11.13
N ILE A 314 19.37 27.12 -10.74
CA ILE A 314 19.21 28.28 -11.62
C ILE A 314 20.06 29.42 -11.11
N SER A 315 20.71 30.12 -12.02
CA SER A 315 21.54 31.29 -11.69
C SER A 315 20.66 32.48 -11.33
N SER A 316 21.27 33.49 -10.69
CA SER A 316 20.60 34.75 -10.38
C SER A 316 19.88 35.34 -11.60
N GLY A 317 18.60 35.67 -11.45
CA GLY A 317 17.74 36.20 -12.51
C GLY A 317 17.11 35.17 -13.44
N GLU A 318 17.41 33.87 -13.28
CA GLU A 318 16.82 32.79 -14.05
C GLU A 318 15.56 32.22 -13.37
N SER A 319 14.80 31.42 -14.12
CA SER A 319 13.58 30.77 -13.66
C SER A 319 13.54 29.32 -14.17
N THR A 320 12.93 28.42 -13.39
CA THR A 320 12.70 27.02 -13.77
C THR A 320 11.33 26.54 -13.31
N THR A 321 10.79 25.55 -14.00
CA THR A 321 9.51 24.93 -13.66
C THR A 321 9.59 23.41 -13.79
N GLY A 322 8.83 22.71 -12.95
CA GLY A 322 8.75 21.26 -12.97
C GLY A 322 8.22 20.66 -11.68
N TRP A 323 8.12 19.34 -11.67
CA TRP A 323 7.62 18.58 -10.53
C TRP A 323 8.72 18.27 -9.51
N VAL A 324 8.41 18.44 -8.23
CA VAL A 324 9.30 18.11 -7.11
C VAL A 324 8.63 17.07 -6.22
N PRO A 325 9.14 15.83 -6.18
CA PRO A 325 8.59 14.77 -5.34
C PRO A 325 9.11 14.85 -3.90
N PHE A 326 8.24 14.51 -2.96
CA PHE A 326 8.51 14.33 -1.54
C PHE A 326 7.97 12.97 -1.11
N LEU A 327 8.78 12.23 -0.35
CA LEU A 327 8.37 10.97 0.23
C LEU A 327 7.75 11.24 1.59
N VAL A 328 6.46 10.91 1.70
CA VAL A 328 5.62 11.20 2.85
C VAL A 328 5.25 9.90 3.54
N LYS A 329 5.29 9.87 4.88
CA LYS A 329 4.98 8.67 5.65
C LYS A 329 3.58 8.14 5.32
N PRO A 330 3.33 6.82 5.42
CA PRO A 330 2.02 6.23 5.12
C PRO A 330 0.87 6.79 5.97
N SER A 331 1.16 7.28 7.18
CA SER A 331 0.17 7.81 8.12
C SER A 331 -0.22 9.28 7.87
N THR A 332 0.51 9.98 7.02
CA THR A 332 0.24 11.40 6.75
C THR A 332 -0.92 11.51 5.75
N GLY A 333 -1.91 12.35 6.06
CA GLY A 333 -3.06 12.57 5.19
C GLY A 333 -2.75 13.38 3.92
N ASP A 334 -3.77 13.56 3.08
CA ASP A 334 -3.63 14.15 1.73
C ASP A 334 -3.73 15.69 1.71
N SER A 335 -3.65 16.36 2.85
CA SER A 335 -3.89 17.81 2.97
C SER A 335 -3.04 18.44 4.08
N GLY A 336 -3.12 19.77 4.21
CA GLY A 336 -2.40 20.52 5.24
C GLY A 336 -0.90 20.70 4.96
N PHE A 337 -0.46 20.50 3.72
CA PHE A 337 0.93 20.69 3.33
C PHE A 337 1.32 22.17 3.28
N THR A 338 2.56 22.45 3.67
CA THR A 338 3.20 23.77 3.56
C THR A 338 4.51 23.60 2.82
N ILE A 339 4.74 24.39 1.78
CA ILE A 339 6.05 24.45 1.13
C ILE A 339 6.91 25.47 1.88
N SER A 340 8.20 25.19 2.10
CA SER A 340 9.12 26.13 2.73
C SER A 340 10.41 26.22 1.93
N GLN A 341 10.75 27.44 1.52
CA GLN A 341 12.08 27.73 1.01
C GLN A 341 13.03 27.98 2.18
N HIS A 342 14.18 27.32 2.18
CA HIS A 342 15.25 27.52 3.14
C HIS A 342 16.37 28.34 2.53
N ARG A 343 16.55 29.59 2.98
CA ARG A 343 17.78 30.34 2.70
C ARG A 343 18.87 29.89 3.66
N ARG A 344 20.01 29.46 3.12
CA ARG A 344 21.23 29.19 3.90
C ARG A 344 21.91 30.49 4.32
N ALA A 345 22.60 30.47 5.47
CA ALA A 345 23.43 31.60 5.87
C ALA A 345 24.57 31.80 4.87
N ALA A 346 24.82 33.06 4.48
CA ALA A 346 25.84 33.41 3.50
C ALA A 346 26.57 34.70 3.86
N ASN A 347 27.85 34.76 3.52
CA ASN A 347 28.65 35.99 3.61
C ASN A 347 28.56 36.74 2.29
N ILE A 348 28.42 38.07 2.37
CA ILE A 348 28.31 38.92 1.18
C ILE A 348 29.72 39.40 0.77
N ILE A 349 30.05 39.28 -0.51
CA ILE A 349 31.28 39.86 -1.06
C ILE A 349 31.23 41.38 -0.86
N GLY A 350 32.18 41.94 -0.10
CA GLY A 350 32.18 43.36 0.27
C GLY A 350 31.80 43.65 1.73
N GLY A 351 31.43 42.62 2.50
CA GLY A 351 31.19 42.70 3.95
C GLY A 351 29.74 42.50 4.35
N GLY A 352 29.54 41.94 5.56
CA GLY A 352 28.23 41.57 6.09
C GLY A 352 27.83 40.12 5.82
N SER A 353 26.71 39.71 6.41
CA SER A 353 26.17 38.35 6.31
C SER A 353 24.66 38.39 6.22
N VAL A 354 24.09 37.47 5.45
CA VAL A 354 22.66 37.17 5.46
C VAL A 354 22.45 35.93 6.35
N PRO A 355 21.60 35.99 7.39
CA PRO A 355 21.31 34.83 8.23
C PRO A 355 20.46 33.80 7.47
N ALA A 356 20.54 32.55 7.91
CA ALA A 356 19.62 31.53 7.45
C ALA A 356 18.17 31.88 7.84
N ALA A 357 17.21 31.53 7.00
CA ALA A 357 15.79 31.76 7.25
C ALA A 357 14.93 30.76 6.47
N ASP A 358 13.77 30.43 7.04
CA ASP A 358 12.73 29.63 6.40
C ASP A 358 11.57 30.53 5.97
N PHE A 359 11.01 30.26 4.79
CA PHE A 359 9.88 31.00 4.23
C PHE A 359 8.72 30.03 3.94
N PRO A 360 7.89 29.70 4.96
CA PRO A 360 6.78 28.78 4.79
C PRO A 360 5.60 29.43 4.07
N ALA A 361 4.95 28.68 3.17
CA ALA A 361 3.73 29.04 2.48
C ALA A 361 2.77 27.84 2.43
N LYS A 362 1.60 27.98 3.05
CA LYS A 362 0.57 26.92 3.07
C LYS A 362 0.08 26.64 1.65
N ILE A 363 0.02 25.37 1.27
CA ILE A 363 -0.56 24.93 0.00
C ILE A 363 -2.07 24.86 0.15
N THR A 364 -2.79 25.69 -0.59
CA THR A 364 -4.25 25.65 -0.66
C THR A 364 -4.67 24.85 -1.88
N ILE A 365 -5.41 23.76 -1.69
CA ILE A 365 -5.89 22.88 -2.77
C ILE A 365 -7.34 23.25 -3.10
N GLU A 366 -7.64 23.57 -4.36
CA GLU A 366 -9.00 23.92 -4.77
C GLU A 366 -9.97 22.75 -4.56
N GLY A 367 -11.13 23.03 -3.94
CA GLY A 367 -12.19 22.03 -3.70
C GLY A 367 -12.06 21.24 -2.39
N VAL A 368 -11.06 21.52 -1.56
CA VAL A 368 -10.94 20.97 -0.20
C VAL A 368 -11.31 22.07 0.80
N SER A 369 -12.40 21.89 1.54
CA SER A 369 -12.81 22.80 2.63
C SER A 369 -11.85 22.63 3.80
N ASP A 370 -11.07 23.66 4.12
CA ASP A 370 -10.33 23.74 5.39
C ASP A 370 -11.36 23.96 6.52
N ASP A 371 -11.84 22.87 7.13
CA ASP A 371 -12.59 22.93 8.39
C ASP A 371 -11.60 23.07 9.55
N SER A 372 -11.01 24.25 9.65
CA SER A 372 -10.35 24.71 10.87
C SER A 372 -10.91 26.07 11.22
N GLY A 373 -12.14 26.06 11.72
CA GLY A 373 -12.77 27.22 12.35
C GLY A 373 -11.92 27.73 13.50
N SER A 374 -11.46 28.96 13.36
CA SER A 374 -11.10 29.85 14.45
C SER A 374 -11.63 31.22 14.09
N ASP A 375 -12.95 31.38 14.21
CA ASP A 375 -13.58 32.70 14.32
C ASP A 375 -13.11 33.31 15.64
N SER A 376 -12.01 34.06 15.59
CA SER A 376 -11.78 35.12 16.56
C SER A 376 -12.56 36.33 16.08
N ASP A 377 -13.78 36.45 16.59
CA ASP A 377 -14.60 37.66 16.53
C ASP A 377 -13.81 38.83 17.13
N ASP A 378 -13.17 39.62 16.25
CA ASP A 378 -12.65 40.94 16.59
C ASP A 378 -13.84 41.92 16.54
N GLN A 379 -14.60 41.99 17.63
CA GLN A 379 -15.57 43.06 17.85
C GLN A 379 -14.84 44.39 18.00
N SER A 380 -14.62 45.04 16.87
CA SER A 380 -14.31 46.46 16.79
C SER A 380 -15.51 47.25 17.32
N THR A 381 -15.44 47.77 18.55
CA THR A 381 -16.38 48.80 19.00
C THR A 381 -16.02 50.12 18.33
N GLU A 382 -16.79 50.48 17.31
CA GLU A 382 -16.85 51.83 16.75
C GLU A 382 -17.37 52.80 17.82
N SER A 383 -16.49 53.64 18.37
CA SER A 383 -16.90 54.84 19.08
C SER A 383 -17.17 55.94 18.04
N SER A 384 -18.45 56.12 17.71
CA SER A 384 -18.93 57.26 16.94
C SER A 384 -18.80 58.54 17.76
N ASP A 385 -18.06 59.48 17.20
CA ASP A 385 -17.90 60.86 17.63
C ASP A 385 -19.07 61.67 17.05
N ASP A 386 -20.04 62.09 17.87
CA ASP A 386 -21.10 63.03 17.51
C ASP A 386 -21.06 64.29 18.37
N GLY A 387 -20.20 65.23 17.97
CA GLY A 387 -20.20 66.58 18.52
C GLY A 387 -21.48 67.36 18.20
N SER A 388 -22.14 67.88 19.24
CA SER A 388 -22.99 69.09 19.29
C SER A 388 -23.41 69.28 20.76
N GLY A 389 -23.25 70.37 21.51
CA GLY A 389 -22.99 71.78 21.22
C GLY A 389 -23.88 72.61 22.17
N ALA A 390 -23.24 73.51 22.94
CA ALA A 390 -23.79 74.74 23.57
C ALA A 390 -24.63 74.70 24.88
N ASN A 391 -24.04 75.33 25.91
CA ASN A 391 -24.54 76.37 26.82
C ASN A 391 -25.97 76.29 27.41
N ALA A 392 -26.05 76.16 28.73
CA ALA A 392 -26.41 77.21 29.71
C ALA A 392 -26.51 76.63 31.12
#